data_AF-A0A3R5WKJ6-F1
#
_entry.id   AF-A0A3R5WKJ6-F1
#
_cell.length_a   1.000
_cell.length_b   1.000
_cell.length_c   1.000
_cell.angle_alpha   90.00
_cell.angle_beta   90.00
_cell.angle_gamma   90.00
#
_symmetry.space_group_name_H-M   'P 1'
#
loop_
_entity.id
_entity.type
_entity.pdbx_description
1 polymer ?
#
loop_
_entity_poly.entity_id
_entity_poly.type
_entity_poly.pdbx_seq_one_letter_code
_entity_poly.pdbx_strand_id
1 'polypeptide(L)'
;MATLKSTKYVLSVTFGDYKNTIGGVAKVVATHQEMFNKAGVSYICIFPFNISNRKHKKNNRYWGVIVDGELEQVCSTEQVINFLFDLGNRGIMCECIHVHHLLYVNIEELSAIIRSLSAYVFFYIHDYYTICMSTKLICDDGCLCERDFLDNEKCHSCRYYSESIVFRSRFVSFVAEFKNRISFIAPSDACKKWFLKQYKEYEDKIIVVYHQTLEGEYKIPERTNNRIKVGYVGVPIAAKGWEQFKKLYYDYQENQKLEFVYFSSLIDTSVDIRHVQVNFQESLSAMQDALRREHVDYVILWSVWPETYSYTYYESYCAGCCVITNLVAGIWQIKFVK
;
A
#
# COMPACT_ATOMS: atom_id res chain seq x y z
N MET A 1 5.38 21.62 -19.29
CA MET A 1 5.89 20.70 -18.26
C MET A 1 7.29 21.07 -17.88
N ALA A 2 7.63 20.96 -16.59
CA ALA A 2 8.97 21.20 -16.10
C ALA A 2 10.05 20.38 -16.82
N THR A 3 11.25 20.95 -16.85
CA THR A 3 12.45 20.23 -17.28
C THR A 3 12.90 19.31 -16.15
N LEU A 4 13.17 18.05 -16.47
CA LEU A 4 13.72 17.10 -15.52
C LEU A 4 15.12 17.53 -15.05
N LYS A 5 15.42 17.26 -13.78
CA LYS A 5 16.73 17.53 -13.18
C LYS A 5 17.78 16.49 -13.58
N SER A 6 17.36 15.38 -14.20
CA SER A 6 18.22 14.27 -14.60
C SER A 6 18.00 13.87 -16.07
N THR A 7 19.01 13.22 -16.67
CA THR A 7 18.92 12.56 -17.97
C THR A 7 18.29 11.17 -17.90
N LYS A 8 17.85 10.75 -16.72
CA LYS A 8 17.19 9.47 -16.46
C LYS A 8 15.93 9.71 -15.64
N TYR A 9 14.90 8.91 -15.86
CA TYR A 9 13.70 8.96 -15.05
C TYR A 9 13.03 7.60 -14.85
N VAL A 10 12.23 7.52 -13.79
CA VAL A 10 11.23 6.45 -13.58
C VAL A 10 9.85 7.03 -13.81
N LEU A 11 9.02 6.32 -14.58
CA LEU A 11 7.59 6.61 -14.68
C LEU A 11 6.84 5.79 -13.64
N SER A 12 6.15 6.45 -12.71
CA SER A 12 5.35 5.83 -11.66
C SER A 12 3.87 6.06 -11.90
N VAL A 13 3.05 5.04 -11.65
CA VAL A 13 1.60 5.06 -11.81
C VAL A 13 0.94 4.68 -10.50
N THR A 14 0.05 5.52 -10.01
CA THR A 14 -0.67 5.31 -8.75
C THR A 14 -2.17 5.56 -8.92
N PHE A 15 -2.98 5.26 -7.90
CA PHE A 15 -4.43 5.47 -7.95
C PHE A 15 -4.88 6.89 -7.57
N GLY A 16 -3.97 7.73 -7.07
CA GLY A 16 -4.28 9.06 -6.57
C GLY A 16 -3.04 9.87 -6.22
N ASP A 17 -3.24 11.13 -5.87
CA ASP A 17 -2.15 12.02 -5.48
C ASP A 17 -1.48 11.53 -4.19
N TYR A 18 -0.28 10.97 -4.32
CA TYR A 18 0.45 10.40 -3.18
C TYR A 18 0.92 11.49 -2.18
N LYS A 19 0.97 12.77 -2.58
CA LYS A 19 1.30 13.88 -1.67
C LYS A 19 0.13 14.21 -0.74
N ASN A 20 -1.09 14.04 -1.24
CA ASN A 20 -2.33 14.39 -0.54
C ASN A 20 -3.11 13.19 -0.01
N THR A 21 -2.62 11.96 -0.23
CA THR A 21 -3.24 10.72 0.24
C THR A 21 -2.49 10.16 1.45
N ILE A 22 -3.23 9.73 2.48
CA ILE A 22 -2.68 9.05 3.65
C ILE A 22 -2.82 7.53 3.46
N GLY A 23 -1.70 6.81 3.40
CA GLY A 23 -1.71 5.34 3.32
C GLY A 23 -0.36 4.73 2.91
N GLY A 24 -0.27 3.40 2.98
CA GLY A 24 0.98 2.67 2.69
C GLY A 24 1.48 2.85 1.26
N VAL A 25 0.58 2.92 0.27
CA VAL A 25 0.93 3.18 -1.15
C VAL A 25 1.53 4.58 -1.31
N ALA A 26 0.95 5.59 -0.66
CA ALA A 26 1.48 6.95 -0.71
C ALA A 26 2.87 7.03 -0.06
N LYS A 27 3.05 6.35 1.09
CA LYS A 27 4.33 6.26 1.80
C LYS A 27 5.43 5.63 0.94
N VAL A 28 5.18 4.51 0.27
CA VAL A 28 6.19 3.85 -0.58
C VAL A 28 6.51 4.68 -1.83
N VAL A 29 5.52 5.32 -2.46
CA VAL A 29 5.75 6.16 -3.65
C VAL A 29 6.58 7.40 -3.30
N ALA A 30 6.28 8.06 -2.17
CA ALA A 30 7.07 9.17 -1.66
C ALA A 30 8.52 8.74 -1.36
N THR A 31 8.69 7.58 -0.73
CA THR A 31 10.02 7.01 -0.42
C THR A 31 10.80 6.68 -1.70
N HIS A 32 10.17 6.04 -2.68
CA HIS A 32 10.78 5.76 -3.98
C HIS A 32 11.24 7.04 -4.67
N GLN A 33 10.39 8.06 -4.74
CA GLN A 33 10.78 9.34 -5.32
C GLN A 33 12.03 9.90 -4.66
N GLU A 34 12.05 10.00 -3.32
CA GLU A 34 13.21 10.52 -2.61
C GLU A 34 14.47 9.70 -2.88
N MET A 35 14.36 8.37 -2.91
CA MET A 35 15.47 7.48 -3.21
C MET A 35 16.02 7.68 -4.62
N PHE A 36 15.15 7.72 -5.64
CA PHE A 36 15.57 7.93 -7.03
C PHE A 36 16.15 9.32 -7.22
N ASN A 37 15.53 10.36 -6.65
CA ASN A 37 16.06 11.72 -6.73
C ASN A 37 17.46 11.83 -6.09
N LYS A 38 17.68 11.21 -4.92
CA LYS A 38 19.01 11.12 -4.29
C LYS A 38 20.02 10.37 -5.15
N ALA A 39 19.57 9.36 -5.91
CA ALA A 39 20.39 8.63 -6.87
C ALA A 39 20.58 9.36 -8.22
N GLY A 40 20.11 10.61 -8.35
CA GLY A 40 20.24 11.39 -9.58
C GLY A 40 19.33 10.90 -10.71
N VAL A 41 18.18 10.31 -10.38
CA VAL A 41 17.14 9.87 -11.33
C VAL A 41 15.86 10.65 -11.03
N SER A 42 15.27 11.29 -12.04
CA SER A 42 13.99 11.99 -11.87
C SER A 42 12.85 10.99 -11.71
N TYR A 43 11.78 11.39 -11.03
CA TYR A 43 10.63 10.55 -10.74
C TYR A 43 9.36 11.25 -11.23
N ILE A 44 8.76 10.73 -12.28
CA ILE A 44 7.50 11.24 -12.84
C ILE A 44 6.39 10.33 -12.33
N CYS A 45 5.52 10.84 -11.46
CA CYS A 45 4.34 10.11 -11.01
C CYS A 45 3.10 10.62 -11.73
N ILE A 46 2.36 9.72 -12.37
CA ILE A 46 1.04 9.97 -12.93
C ILE A 46 -0.05 9.25 -12.11
N PHE A 47 -1.21 9.88 -12.01
CA PHE A 47 -2.37 9.31 -11.31
C PHE A 47 -3.68 9.79 -11.95
N PRO A 48 -4.76 8.99 -11.91
CA PRO A 48 -6.02 9.37 -12.52
C PRO A 48 -6.62 10.60 -11.83
N PHE A 49 -6.87 11.65 -12.59
CA PHE A 49 -7.44 12.92 -12.13
C PHE A 49 -8.83 13.14 -12.71
N ASN A 50 -9.75 13.66 -11.90
CA ASN A 50 -11.11 14.01 -12.32
C ASN A 50 -11.28 15.52 -12.28
N ILE A 51 -11.53 16.14 -13.43
CA ILE A 51 -11.76 17.60 -13.54
C ILE A 51 -13.13 18.01 -12.99
N SER A 52 -14.09 17.09 -12.89
CA SER A 52 -15.39 17.38 -12.30
C SER A 52 -15.35 17.18 -10.78
N ASN A 53 -15.83 18.16 -10.00
CA ASN A 53 -16.06 18.07 -8.54
C ASN A 53 -17.05 16.97 -8.11
N ARG A 54 -17.46 16.07 -9.02
CA ARG A 54 -18.28 14.91 -8.71
C ARG A 54 -17.36 13.71 -8.46
N LYS A 55 -17.40 13.20 -7.23
CA LYS A 55 -16.66 12.01 -6.78
C LYS A 55 -16.64 10.91 -7.87
N HIS A 56 -15.43 10.50 -8.24
CA HIS A 56 -15.05 9.25 -8.89
C HIS A 56 -16.05 8.67 -9.90
N LYS A 57 -16.07 9.19 -11.14
CA LYS A 57 -16.62 8.43 -12.27
C LYS A 57 -15.57 7.46 -12.82
N LYS A 58 -16.03 6.30 -13.32
CA LYS A 58 -15.24 5.21 -13.92
C LYS A 58 -14.45 5.58 -15.20
N ASN A 59 -14.37 6.87 -15.57
CA ASN A 59 -13.75 7.36 -16.82
C ASN A 59 -12.89 8.62 -16.58
N ASN A 60 -11.96 8.57 -15.63
CA ASN A 60 -10.94 9.62 -15.50
C ASN A 60 -10.04 9.56 -16.74
N ARG A 61 -10.20 10.52 -17.65
CA ARG A 61 -9.42 10.67 -18.90
C ARG A 61 -8.20 11.57 -18.77
N TYR A 62 -7.94 12.02 -17.54
CA TYR A 62 -6.88 12.95 -17.23
C TYR A 62 -5.95 12.36 -16.19
N TRP A 63 -4.71 12.83 -16.23
CA TRP A 63 -3.62 12.43 -15.37
C TRP A 63 -3.14 13.65 -14.62
N GLY A 64 -3.13 13.58 -13.29
CA GLY A 64 -2.30 14.47 -12.50
C GLY A 64 -0.85 14.03 -12.70
N VAL A 65 0.04 14.99 -12.91
CA VAL A 65 1.47 14.73 -13.12
C VAL A 65 2.25 15.42 -12.01
N ILE A 66 3.02 14.62 -11.27
CA ILE A 66 3.97 15.08 -10.25
C ILE A 66 5.37 14.76 -10.75
N VAL A 67 6.28 15.74 -10.70
CA VAL A 67 7.68 15.59 -11.09
C VAL A 67 8.56 15.94 -9.90
N ASP A 68 9.38 15.00 -9.45
CA ASP A 68 10.34 15.20 -8.36
C ASP A 68 9.72 15.85 -7.11
N GLY A 69 8.46 15.50 -6.81
CA GLY A 69 7.72 15.91 -5.62
C GLY A 69 6.81 17.12 -5.79
N GLU A 70 6.87 17.78 -6.95
CA GLU A 70 6.10 18.97 -7.26
C GLU A 70 4.94 18.64 -8.20
N LEU A 71 3.73 19.08 -7.84
CA LEU A 71 2.56 18.95 -8.71
C LEU A 71 2.71 19.92 -9.87
N GLU A 72 2.80 19.39 -11.09
CA GLU A 72 3.06 20.18 -12.29
C GLU A 72 1.75 20.63 -12.94
N GLN A 73 0.99 19.67 -13.46
CA GLN A 73 -0.19 19.94 -14.28
C GLN A 73 -1.10 18.71 -14.38
N VAL A 74 -2.33 18.96 -14.83
CA VAL A 74 -3.27 17.93 -15.24
C VAL A 74 -3.23 17.78 -16.77
N CYS A 75 -3.14 16.56 -17.26
CA CYS A 75 -2.89 16.25 -18.67
C CYS A 75 -3.86 15.23 -19.22
N SER A 76 -4.19 15.32 -20.52
CA SER A 76 -4.75 14.18 -21.24
C SER A 76 -3.70 13.09 -21.45
N THR A 77 -4.15 11.88 -21.79
CA THR A 77 -3.25 10.77 -22.18
C THR A 77 -2.31 11.15 -23.34
N GLU A 78 -2.81 11.88 -24.34
CA GLU A 78 -1.99 12.37 -25.46
C GLU A 78 -0.90 13.34 -24.99
N GLN A 79 -1.23 14.26 -24.08
CA GLN A 79 -0.26 15.20 -23.52
C GLN A 79 0.83 14.49 -22.70
N VAL A 80 0.48 13.44 -21.95
CA VAL A 80 1.47 12.60 -21.25
C VAL A 80 2.38 11.90 -22.26
N ILE A 81 1.83 11.29 -23.31
CA ILE A 81 2.62 10.60 -24.34
C ILE A 81 3.56 11.57 -25.05
N ASN A 82 3.08 12.75 -25.45
CA ASN A 82 3.89 13.76 -26.12
C ASN A 82 5.01 14.26 -25.21
N PHE A 83 4.73 14.48 -23.93
CA PHE A 83 5.77 14.83 -22.96
C PHE A 83 6.86 13.76 -22.86
N LEU A 84 6.48 12.49 -22.71
CA LEU A 84 7.45 11.39 -22.63
C LEU A 84 8.25 11.23 -23.91
N PHE A 85 7.63 11.47 -25.07
CA PHE A 85 8.29 11.48 -26.37
C PHE A 85 9.31 12.62 -26.50
N ASP A 86 8.96 13.83 -26.06
CA ASP A 86 9.86 14.98 -26.05
C ASP A 86 11.07 14.76 -25.14
N LEU A 87 10.89 14.10 -23.98
CA LEU A 87 12.00 13.67 -23.13
C LEU A 87 12.94 12.72 -23.87
N GLY A 88 12.38 11.73 -24.59
CA GLY A 88 13.16 10.82 -25.42
C GLY A 88 13.97 11.53 -26.52
N ASN A 89 13.37 12.50 -27.22
CA ASN A 89 14.05 13.31 -28.24
C ASN A 89 15.20 14.15 -27.66
N ARG A 90 15.12 14.50 -26.38
CA ARG A 90 16.19 15.20 -25.64
C ARG A 90 17.26 14.27 -25.09
N GLY A 91 17.19 12.97 -25.38
CA GLY A 91 18.11 11.96 -24.87
C GLY A 91 17.88 11.59 -23.40
N ILE A 92 16.72 11.93 -22.82
CA ILE A 92 16.37 11.59 -21.45
C ILE A 92 15.70 10.21 -21.43
N MET A 93 16.30 9.26 -20.71
CA MET A 93 15.93 7.85 -20.75
C MET A 93 14.97 7.45 -19.63
N CYS A 94 13.93 6.67 -19.98
CA CYS A 94 13.10 5.98 -19.00
C CYS A 94 13.80 4.70 -18.54
N GLU A 95 14.25 4.66 -17.29
CA GLU A 95 14.93 3.50 -16.69
C GLU A 95 13.95 2.33 -16.49
N CYS A 96 12.80 2.62 -15.88
CA CYS A 96 11.75 1.64 -15.63
C CYS A 96 10.39 2.33 -15.42
N ILE A 97 9.34 1.50 -15.42
CA ILE A 97 7.98 1.91 -15.15
C ILE A 97 7.52 1.20 -13.88
N HIS A 98 7.08 1.95 -12.88
CA HIS A 98 6.51 1.44 -11.64
C HIS A 98 4.99 1.56 -11.68
N VAL A 99 4.27 0.44 -11.73
CA VAL A 99 2.82 0.43 -11.58
C VAL A 99 2.50 0.05 -10.14
N HIS A 100 2.19 1.04 -9.31
CA HIS A 100 1.82 0.81 -7.91
C HIS A 100 0.37 0.35 -7.78
N HIS A 101 -0.57 0.89 -8.55
CA HIS A 101 -1.96 0.49 -8.43
C HIS A 101 -2.77 0.82 -9.68
N LEU A 102 -3.82 0.03 -9.93
CA LEU A 102 -4.77 0.24 -11.03
C LEU A 102 -6.15 0.77 -10.59
N LEU A 103 -6.34 1.16 -9.34
CA LEU A 103 -7.64 1.65 -8.87
C LEU A 103 -7.90 3.01 -9.49
N TYR A 104 -9.08 3.18 -10.07
CA TYR A 104 -9.47 4.35 -10.87
C TYR A 104 -8.64 4.62 -12.13
N VAL A 105 -7.65 3.77 -12.44
CA VAL A 105 -6.82 3.87 -13.63
C VAL A 105 -7.58 3.30 -14.84
N ASN A 106 -7.63 4.07 -15.93
CA ASN A 106 -8.05 3.54 -17.22
C ASN A 106 -6.90 2.69 -17.80
N ILE A 107 -7.07 1.36 -17.80
CA ILE A 107 -6.03 0.40 -18.23
C ILE A 107 -5.67 0.59 -19.70
N GLU A 108 -6.62 0.91 -20.57
CA GLU A 108 -6.35 1.06 -22.01
C GLU A 108 -5.54 2.34 -22.29
N GLU A 109 -5.83 3.42 -21.57
CA GLU A 109 -5.04 4.65 -21.62
C GLU A 109 -3.64 4.44 -21.02
N LEU A 110 -3.55 3.71 -19.90
CA LEU A 110 -2.25 3.32 -19.35
C LEU A 110 -1.44 2.47 -20.33
N SER A 111 -2.06 1.48 -20.99
CA SER A 111 -1.40 0.68 -22.03
C SER A 111 -0.87 1.57 -23.17
N ALA A 112 -1.61 2.61 -23.58
CA ALA A 112 -1.13 3.56 -24.59
C ALA A 112 0.12 4.32 -24.14
N ILE A 113 0.16 4.78 -22.88
CA ILE A 113 1.34 5.44 -22.29
C ILE A 113 2.52 4.45 -22.19
N ILE A 114 2.29 3.24 -21.69
CA ILE A 114 3.36 2.24 -21.54
C ILE A 114 3.88 1.77 -22.91
N ARG A 115 3.06 1.77 -23.97
CA ARG A 115 3.49 1.44 -25.34
C ARG A 115 4.40 2.49 -25.96
N SER A 116 4.33 3.76 -25.54
CA SER A 116 5.26 4.79 -26.03
C SER A 116 6.66 4.69 -25.43
N LEU A 117 6.86 3.75 -24.50
CA LEU A 117 8.11 3.50 -23.79
C LEU A 117 8.59 2.05 -24.00
N SER A 118 9.90 1.86 -24.16
CA SER A 118 10.53 0.53 -24.21
C SER A 118 10.93 -0.02 -22.83
N ALA A 119 10.80 0.78 -21.78
CA ALA A 119 11.26 0.48 -20.44
C ALA A 119 10.57 -0.73 -19.80
N TYR A 120 11.28 -1.39 -18.87
CA TYR A 120 10.77 -2.54 -18.13
C TYR A 120 9.73 -2.12 -17.09
N VAL A 121 8.68 -2.93 -16.90
CA VAL A 121 7.56 -2.66 -16.00
C VAL A 121 7.70 -3.48 -14.71
N PHE A 122 7.73 -2.79 -13.57
CA PHE A 122 7.59 -3.39 -12.25
C PHE A 122 6.20 -3.10 -11.70
N PHE A 123 5.39 -4.14 -11.58
CA PHE A 123 4.04 -4.05 -11.04
C PHE A 123 4.06 -4.40 -9.54
N TYR A 124 3.79 -3.43 -8.69
CA TYR A 124 3.80 -3.63 -7.23
C TYR A 124 2.43 -4.09 -6.74
N ILE A 125 2.43 -5.10 -5.87
CA ILE A 125 1.22 -5.67 -5.27
C ILE A 125 1.05 -5.09 -3.86
N HIS A 126 0.31 -3.99 -3.73
CA HIS A 126 0.06 -3.38 -2.40
C HIS A 126 -1.18 -3.93 -1.70
N ASP A 127 -2.11 -4.49 -2.46
CA ASP A 127 -3.33 -5.15 -1.99
C ASP A 127 -3.77 -6.24 -2.98
N TYR A 128 -4.95 -6.84 -2.76
CA TYR A 128 -5.48 -7.89 -3.63
C TYR A 128 -6.49 -7.36 -4.66
N TYR A 129 -6.43 -6.09 -5.04
CA TYR A 129 -7.30 -5.52 -6.07
C TYR A 129 -7.18 -6.24 -7.42
N THR A 130 -5.99 -6.74 -7.76
CA THR A 130 -5.76 -7.60 -8.94
C THR A 130 -6.62 -8.86 -8.89
N ILE A 131 -6.80 -9.44 -7.70
CA ILE A 131 -7.58 -10.65 -7.48
C ILE A 131 -9.07 -10.36 -7.37
N CYS A 132 -9.49 -9.38 -6.55
CA CYS A 132 -10.89 -9.12 -6.24
C CYS A 132 -11.12 -7.68 -5.77
N MET A 133 -12.28 -7.10 -6.11
CA MET A 133 -12.70 -5.76 -5.72
C MET A 133 -12.87 -5.59 -4.19
N SER A 134 -12.93 -6.68 -3.43
CA SER A 134 -12.86 -6.61 -1.96
C SER A 134 -11.54 -6.01 -1.45
N THR A 135 -10.45 -6.08 -2.22
CA THR A 135 -9.05 -5.65 -1.91
C THR A 135 -8.39 -6.35 -0.72
N LYS A 136 -9.19 -6.77 0.27
CA LYS A 136 -8.77 -7.48 1.49
C LYS A 136 -9.19 -8.94 1.50
N LEU A 137 -9.78 -9.42 0.40
CA LEU A 137 -10.32 -10.77 0.28
C LEU A 137 -11.37 -11.11 1.35
N ILE A 138 -12.09 -10.12 1.89
CA ILE A 138 -13.19 -10.34 2.82
C ILE A 138 -14.51 -10.43 2.04
N CYS A 139 -15.26 -11.51 2.24
CA CYS A 139 -16.59 -11.76 1.67
C CYS A 139 -17.66 -10.88 2.33
N ASP A 140 -18.88 -10.95 1.82
CA ASP A 140 -20.02 -10.14 2.31
C ASP A 140 -20.46 -10.52 3.72
N ASP A 141 -20.20 -11.76 4.14
CA ASP A 141 -20.42 -12.27 5.50
C ASP A 141 -19.33 -11.85 6.50
N GLY A 142 -18.32 -11.10 6.06
CA GLY A 142 -17.19 -10.66 6.89
C GLY A 142 -16.10 -11.71 7.07
N CYS A 143 -16.21 -12.87 6.43
CA CYS A 143 -15.20 -13.93 6.50
C CYS A 143 -14.11 -13.74 5.45
N LEU A 144 -12.93 -14.28 5.73
CA LEU A 144 -11.86 -14.36 4.74
C LEU A 144 -12.24 -15.32 3.61
N CYS A 145 -12.09 -14.85 2.38
CA CYS A 145 -12.16 -15.65 1.18
C CYS A 145 -10.84 -16.42 1.01
N GLU A 146 -10.79 -17.65 1.51
CA GLU A 146 -9.57 -18.48 1.45
C GLU A 146 -9.35 -19.21 0.12
N ARG A 147 -10.32 -19.12 -0.79
CA ARG A 147 -10.33 -19.91 -2.02
C ARG A 147 -9.35 -19.36 -3.05
N ASP A 148 -8.77 -20.26 -3.83
CA ASP A 148 -7.63 -19.94 -4.69
C ASP A 148 -8.00 -19.17 -5.97
N PHE A 149 -9.28 -19.12 -6.37
CA PHE A 149 -9.71 -18.49 -7.63
C PHE A 149 -11.04 -17.74 -7.51
N LEU A 150 -11.13 -16.60 -8.18
CA LEU A 150 -12.42 -16.02 -8.63
C LEU A 150 -13.16 -17.07 -9.46
N ASP A 151 -14.33 -17.48 -8.97
CA ASP A 151 -15.06 -18.63 -9.50
C ASP A 151 -16.56 -18.32 -9.50
N ASN A 152 -17.21 -18.48 -10.66
CA ASN A 152 -18.62 -18.15 -10.85
C ASN A 152 -19.52 -18.92 -9.88
N GLU A 153 -19.27 -20.22 -9.70
CA GLU A 153 -20.14 -21.06 -8.88
C GLU A 153 -20.23 -20.56 -7.43
N LYS A 154 -19.15 -19.95 -6.93
CA LYS A 154 -19.03 -19.54 -5.52
C LYS A 154 -19.24 -18.06 -5.33
N CYS A 155 -18.81 -17.26 -6.30
CA CYS A 155 -18.79 -15.82 -6.19
C CYS A 155 -20.04 -15.18 -6.81
N HIS A 156 -20.88 -15.89 -7.56
CA HIS A 156 -22.05 -15.29 -8.23
C HIS A 156 -22.98 -14.50 -7.30
N SER A 157 -23.09 -14.91 -6.03
CA SER A 157 -23.89 -14.23 -5.01
C SER A 157 -23.14 -13.14 -4.23
N CYS A 158 -21.81 -13.06 -4.40
CA CYS A 158 -20.98 -12.06 -3.75
C CYS A 158 -21.02 -10.73 -4.50
N ARG A 159 -21.25 -9.63 -3.77
CA ARG A 159 -21.40 -8.29 -4.35
C ARG A 159 -20.19 -7.80 -5.15
N TYR A 160 -19.01 -8.35 -4.88
CA TYR A 160 -17.76 -7.97 -5.55
C TYR A 160 -17.56 -8.67 -6.90
N TYR A 161 -18.27 -9.77 -7.18
CA TYR A 161 -17.89 -10.69 -8.24
C TYR A 161 -18.00 -10.12 -9.64
N SER A 162 -19.13 -9.49 -9.98
CA SER A 162 -19.40 -8.96 -11.32
C SER A 162 -18.36 -7.93 -11.76
N GLU A 163 -17.96 -7.02 -10.86
CA GLU A 163 -16.89 -6.06 -11.14
C GLU A 163 -15.51 -6.72 -11.14
N SER A 164 -15.27 -7.68 -10.25
CA SER A 164 -13.98 -8.38 -10.15
C SER A 164 -13.67 -9.18 -11.41
N ILE A 165 -14.64 -9.90 -11.99
CA ILE A 165 -14.39 -10.71 -13.19
C ILE A 165 -14.11 -9.85 -14.43
N VAL A 166 -14.83 -8.72 -14.57
CA VAL A 166 -14.59 -7.76 -15.66
C VAL A 166 -13.20 -7.15 -15.53
N PHE A 167 -12.83 -6.70 -14.33
CA PHE A 167 -11.51 -6.13 -14.10
C PHE A 167 -10.40 -7.15 -14.28
N ARG A 168 -10.56 -8.38 -13.77
CA ARG A 168 -9.60 -9.48 -13.95
C ARG A 168 -9.29 -9.71 -15.43
N SER A 169 -10.31 -9.73 -16.28
CA SER A 169 -10.13 -9.90 -17.74
C SER A 169 -9.24 -8.79 -18.34
N ARG A 170 -9.47 -7.53 -17.93
CA ARG A 170 -8.67 -6.37 -18.37
C ARG A 170 -7.24 -6.43 -17.82
N PHE A 171 -7.08 -6.79 -16.54
CA PHE A 171 -5.76 -6.96 -15.93
C PHE A 171 -4.95 -8.06 -16.62
N VAL A 172 -5.55 -9.23 -16.88
CA VAL A 172 -4.87 -10.33 -17.60
C VAL A 172 -4.47 -9.89 -19.01
N SER A 173 -5.35 -9.17 -19.72
CA SER A 173 -5.04 -8.63 -21.04
C SER A 173 -3.87 -7.62 -21.00
N PHE A 174 -3.85 -6.74 -20.01
CA PHE A 174 -2.76 -5.78 -19.76
C PHE A 174 -1.43 -6.50 -19.52
N VAL A 175 -1.41 -7.50 -18.63
CA VAL A 175 -0.17 -8.27 -18.35
C VAL A 175 0.28 -9.04 -19.58
N ALA A 176 -0.65 -9.62 -20.35
CA ALA A 176 -0.35 -10.35 -21.58
C ALA A 176 0.29 -9.45 -22.65
N GLU A 177 -0.19 -8.20 -22.79
CA GLU A 177 0.38 -7.20 -23.70
C GLU A 177 1.86 -6.93 -23.40
N PHE A 178 2.22 -6.83 -22.11
CA PHE A 178 3.58 -6.50 -21.67
C PHE A 178 4.39 -7.71 -21.19
N LYS A 179 3.97 -8.94 -21.50
CA LYS A 179 4.49 -10.19 -20.92
C LYS A 179 6.02 -10.37 -20.98
N ASN A 180 6.68 -9.77 -21.98
CA ASN A 180 8.13 -9.89 -22.18
C ASN A 180 8.94 -8.87 -21.37
N ARG A 181 8.29 -7.89 -20.75
CA ARG A 181 8.94 -6.79 -20.02
C ARG A 181 8.18 -6.36 -18.76
N ILE A 182 7.53 -7.31 -18.10
CA ILE A 182 6.81 -7.08 -16.85
C ILE A 182 7.21 -8.12 -15.80
N SER A 183 7.47 -7.64 -14.59
CA SER A 183 7.62 -8.46 -13.38
C SER A 183 6.76 -7.90 -12.24
N PHE A 184 6.43 -8.75 -11.29
CA PHE A 184 5.65 -8.41 -10.11
C PHE A 184 6.54 -8.27 -8.88
N ILE A 185 6.24 -7.25 -8.06
CA ILE A 185 6.90 -7.01 -6.80
C ILE A 185 5.89 -7.22 -5.68
N ALA A 186 6.08 -8.28 -4.89
CA ALA A 186 5.31 -8.49 -3.66
C ALA A 186 6.07 -7.89 -2.47
N PRO A 187 5.41 -7.15 -1.57
CA PRO A 187 6.07 -6.58 -0.40
C PRO A 187 6.34 -7.60 0.71
N SER A 188 5.83 -8.83 0.60
CA SER A 188 6.12 -9.92 1.55
C SER A 188 5.88 -11.30 0.90
N ASP A 189 6.41 -12.34 1.54
CA ASP A 189 6.13 -13.73 1.18
C ASP A 189 4.65 -14.08 1.31
N ALA A 190 3.96 -13.54 2.31
CA ALA A 190 2.53 -13.71 2.47
C ALA A 190 1.77 -13.13 1.27
N CYS A 191 2.11 -11.91 0.85
CA CYS A 191 1.53 -11.29 -0.33
C CYS A 191 1.81 -12.10 -1.61
N LYS A 192 3.07 -12.54 -1.81
CA LYS A 192 3.45 -13.41 -2.94
C LYS A 192 2.62 -14.69 -2.95
N LYS A 193 2.48 -15.36 -1.80
CA LYS A 193 1.69 -16.59 -1.66
C LYS A 193 0.23 -16.38 -2.08
N TRP A 194 -0.41 -15.30 -1.62
CA TRP A 194 -1.80 -15.00 -1.97
C TRP A 194 -1.97 -14.60 -3.43
N PHE A 195 -1.04 -13.84 -3.99
CA PHE A 195 -1.04 -13.52 -5.42
C PHE A 195 -0.92 -14.77 -6.29
N LEU A 196 0.00 -15.68 -5.95
CA LEU A 196 0.26 -16.91 -6.71
C LEU A 196 -0.83 -17.97 -6.58
N LYS A 197 -1.69 -17.91 -5.57
CA LYS A 197 -2.94 -18.71 -5.55
C LYS A 197 -3.77 -18.43 -6.80
N GLN A 198 -3.84 -17.16 -7.20
CA GLN A 198 -4.69 -16.70 -8.28
C GLN A 198 -3.97 -16.62 -9.64
N TYR A 199 -2.66 -16.42 -9.64
CA TYR A 199 -1.83 -16.19 -10.83
C TYR A 199 -0.55 -17.02 -10.81
N LYS A 200 -0.70 -18.34 -10.71
CA LYS A 200 0.42 -19.30 -10.61
C LYS A 200 1.37 -19.21 -11.81
N GLU A 201 0.86 -18.81 -12.97
CA GLU A 201 1.63 -18.62 -14.20
C GLU A 201 2.71 -17.53 -14.13
N TYR A 202 2.73 -16.72 -13.06
CA TYR A 202 3.74 -15.66 -12.86
C TYR A 202 4.76 -15.97 -11.74
N GLU A 203 4.87 -17.23 -11.32
CA GLU A 203 5.79 -17.65 -10.25
C GLU A 203 7.27 -17.29 -10.53
N ASP A 204 7.69 -17.37 -11.80
CA ASP A 204 9.03 -17.01 -12.29
C ASP A 204 9.22 -15.50 -12.49
N LYS A 205 8.14 -14.71 -12.45
CA LYS A 205 8.13 -13.25 -12.67
C LYS A 205 7.84 -12.44 -11.42
N ILE A 206 7.70 -13.09 -10.26
CA ILE A 206 7.40 -12.41 -9.00
C ILE A 206 8.56 -12.51 -8.00
N ILE A 207 9.04 -11.35 -7.58
CA ILE A 207 10.07 -11.21 -6.55
C ILE A 207 9.48 -10.57 -5.30
N VAL A 208 10.03 -10.95 -4.13
CA VAL A 208 9.67 -10.34 -2.85
C VAL A 208 10.66 -9.21 -2.57
N VAL A 209 10.16 -7.99 -2.41
CA VAL A 209 10.94 -6.81 -2.01
C VAL A 209 10.19 -6.10 -0.91
N TYR A 210 10.66 -6.25 0.33
CA TYR A 210 10.10 -5.57 1.49
C TYR A 210 10.21 -4.05 1.34
N HIS A 211 9.26 -3.29 1.90
CA HIS A 211 9.26 -1.83 1.79
C HIS A 211 10.31 -1.14 2.68
N GLN A 212 10.87 -1.83 3.68
CA GLN A 212 11.85 -1.28 4.60
C GLN A 212 13.00 -2.25 4.79
N THR A 213 14.20 -1.69 4.94
CA THR A 213 15.37 -2.38 5.49
C THR A 213 15.44 -2.13 6.98
N LEU A 214 15.88 -3.14 7.75
CA LEU A 214 16.18 -2.95 9.16
C LEU A 214 17.64 -2.51 9.30
N GLU A 215 17.86 -1.41 10.00
CA GLU A 215 19.19 -0.86 10.28
C GLU A 215 19.28 -0.39 11.74
N GLY A 216 20.45 -0.58 12.35
CA GLY A 216 20.75 -0.11 13.71
C GLY A 216 20.48 -1.13 14.83
N GLU A 217 20.75 -0.69 16.07
CA GLU A 217 20.54 -1.48 17.27
C GLU A 217 19.22 -1.15 17.95
N TYR A 218 18.56 -2.20 18.42
CA TYR A 218 17.29 -2.10 19.10
C TYR A 218 17.48 -1.86 20.60
N LYS A 219 16.98 -0.73 21.12
CA LYS A 219 16.94 -0.45 22.55
C LYS A 219 15.55 -0.77 23.08
N ILE A 220 15.46 -1.82 23.89
CA ILE A 220 14.27 -2.11 24.69
C ILE A 220 14.17 -1.01 25.75
N PRO A 221 13.10 -0.21 25.79
CA PRO A 221 12.93 0.80 26.83
C PRO A 221 12.93 0.16 28.22
N GLU A 222 13.66 0.75 29.18
CA GLU A 222 13.56 0.33 30.57
C GLU A 222 12.15 0.63 31.10
N ARG A 223 11.56 -0.37 31.76
CA ARG A 223 10.24 -0.23 32.37
C ARG A 223 10.33 0.63 33.62
N THR A 224 9.64 1.76 33.60
CA THR A 224 9.49 2.67 34.74
C THR A 224 8.12 2.60 35.41
N ASN A 225 7.15 1.88 34.82
CA ASN A 225 5.76 1.82 35.26
C ASN A 225 5.34 0.38 35.66
N ASN A 226 4.49 0.28 36.69
CA ASN A 226 3.93 -0.97 37.19
C ASN A 226 2.73 -1.48 36.36
N ARG A 227 2.15 -0.66 35.48
CA ARG A 227 1.07 -1.04 34.56
C ARG A 227 1.61 -1.51 33.22
N ILE A 228 0.97 -2.53 32.64
CA ILE A 228 1.21 -2.98 31.27
C ILE A 228 0.39 -2.11 30.32
N LYS A 229 1.07 -1.41 29.41
CA LYS A 229 0.43 -0.57 28.40
C LYS A 229 0.24 -1.32 27.08
N VAL A 230 -1.00 -1.45 26.66
CA VAL A 230 -1.44 -2.19 25.48
C VAL A 230 -1.94 -1.20 24.42
N GLY A 231 -1.26 -1.18 23.27
CA GLY A 231 -1.52 -0.31 22.14
C GLY A 231 -2.29 -0.98 21.00
N TYR A 232 -3.15 -0.24 20.32
CA TYR A 232 -3.57 -0.52 18.95
C TYR A 232 -2.95 0.49 18.00
N VAL A 233 -2.51 0.06 16.82
CA VAL A 233 -1.79 0.92 15.88
C VAL A 233 -2.41 0.88 14.48
N GLY A 234 -2.69 2.05 13.93
CA GLY A 234 -3.23 2.22 12.58
C GLY A 234 -4.69 2.66 12.57
N VAL A 235 -5.29 2.66 11.37
CA VAL A 235 -6.67 3.13 11.18
C VAL A 235 -7.65 2.21 11.94
N PRO A 236 -8.57 2.74 12.77
CA PRO A 236 -9.51 1.96 13.58
C PRO A 236 -10.67 1.43 12.73
N ILE A 237 -10.41 0.37 11.98
CA ILE A 237 -11.42 -0.30 11.15
C ILE A 237 -11.50 -1.78 11.49
N ALA A 238 -12.70 -2.36 11.35
CA ALA A 238 -12.95 -3.77 11.64
C ALA A 238 -11.95 -4.71 10.94
N ALA A 239 -11.62 -4.43 9.67
CA ALA A 239 -10.67 -5.24 8.90
C ALA A 239 -9.26 -5.30 9.51
N LYS A 240 -8.86 -4.28 10.28
CA LYS A 240 -7.55 -4.21 10.96
C LYS A 240 -7.60 -4.69 12.42
N GLY A 241 -8.72 -5.27 12.85
CA GLY A 241 -8.85 -5.84 14.18
C GLY A 241 -9.39 -4.89 15.24
N TRP A 242 -9.93 -3.74 14.83
CA TRP A 242 -10.38 -2.72 15.78
C TRP A 242 -11.49 -3.21 16.71
N GLU A 243 -12.45 -3.99 16.21
CA GLU A 243 -13.52 -4.55 17.03
C GLU A 243 -12.99 -5.52 18.10
N GLN A 244 -11.95 -6.29 17.77
CA GLN A 244 -11.28 -7.20 18.70
C GLN A 244 -10.51 -6.43 19.78
N PHE A 245 -9.89 -5.32 19.41
CA PHE A 245 -9.24 -4.44 20.39
C PHE A 245 -10.24 -3.76 21.32
N LYS A 246 -11.38 -3.26 20.80
CA LYS A 246 -12.48 -2.73 21.63
C LYS A 246 -13.01 -3.76 22.60
N LYS A 247 -13.22 -4.99 22.13
CA LYS A 247 -13.64 -6.10 23.00
C LYS A 247 -12.62 -6.34 24.13
N LEU A 248 -11.33 -6.41 23.80
CA LEU A 248 -10.26 -6.57 24.78
C LEU A 248 -10.25 -5.42 25.80
N TYR A 249 -10.46 -4.19 25.35
CA TYR A 249 -10.59 -3.04 26.25
C TYR A 249 -11.76 -3.21 27.22
N TYR A 250 -12.97 -3.47 26.73
CA TYR A 250 -14.15 -3.59 27.59
C TYR A 250 -14.07 -4.76 28.57
N ASP A 251 -13.47 -5.88 28.16
CA ASP A 251 -13.28 -7.07 29.01
C ASP A 251 -12.29 -6.78 30.18
N TYR A 252 -11.42 -5.78 30.06
CA TYR A 252 -10.31 -5.55 31.00
C TYR A 252 -10.12 -4.09 31.47
N GLN A 253 -11.00 -3.16 31.13
CA GLN A 253 -10.86 -1.73 31.47
C GLN A 253 -10.79 -1.46 32.98
N GLU A 254 -11.39 -2.32 33.82
CA GLU A 254 -11.34 -2.19 35.29
C GLU A 254 -10.03 -2.74 35.89
N ASN A 255 -9.22 -3.46 35.11
CA ASN A 255 -7.98 -4.06 35.58
C ASN A 255 -6.89 -2.99 35.74
N GLN A 256 -6.59 -2.65 36.99
CA GLN A 256 -5.60 -1.63 37.35
C GLN A 256 -4.18 -1.94 36.87
N LYS A 257 -3.87 -3.20 36.50
CA LYS A 257 -2.58 -3.59 35.93
C LYS A 257 -2.46 -3.30 34.44
N LEU A 258 -3.55 -2.97 33.74
CA LEU A 258 -3.58 -2.73 32.30
C LEU A 258 -3.92 -1.28 31.98
N GLU A 259 -3.29 -0.71 30.97
CA GLU A 259 -3.62 0.59 30.38
C GLU A 259 -3.79 0.42 28.87
N PHE A 260 -4.86 0.97 28.29
CA PHE A 260 -5.14 0.86 26.86
C PHE A 260 -4.99 2.22 26.16
N VAL A 261 -4.38 2.20 24.98
CA VAL A 261 -4.17 3.38 24.13
C VAL A 261 -4.26 2.97 22.67
N TYR A 262 -4.69 3.86 21.78
CA TYR A 262 -4.62 3.62 20.35
C TYR A 262 -4.01 4.79 19.59
N PHE A 263 -3.26 4.46 18.53
CA PHE A 263 -2.45 5.38 17.74
C PHE A 263 -2.98 5.40 16.31
N SER A 264 -3.47 6.55 15.88
CA SER A 264 -4.16 6.67 14.59
C SER A 264 -4.22 8.12 14.13
N SER A 265 -4.26 8.36 12.82
CA SER A 265 -4.59 9.67 12.28
C SER A 265 -6.08 10.02 12.43
N LEU A 266 -6.93 9.01 12.61
CA LEU A 266 -8.37 9.15 12.81
C LEU A 266 -8.75 8.80 14.25
N ILE A 267 -9.63 9.62 14.83
CA ILE A 267 -10.27 9.36 16.11
C ILE A 267 -11.54 8.52 15.91
N ASP A 268 -11.73 7.51 16.76
CA ASP A 268 -13.02 6.84 16.95
C ASP A 268 -13.69 7.42 18.21
N THR A 269 -14.78 8.16 18.01
CA THR A 269 -15.53 8.81 19.10
C THR A 269 -16.54 7.87 19.77
N SER A 270 -16.67 6.62 19.31
CA SER A 270 -17.57 5.62 19.90
C SER A 270 -16.99 4.88 21.10
N VAL A 271 -15.71 5.12 21.43
CA VAL A 271 -15.01 4.49 22.55
C VAL A 271 -14.31 5.51 23.44
N ASP A 272 -14.20 5.18 24.72
CA ASP A 272 -13.44 5.96 25.69
C ASP A 272 -12.04 5.37 25.91
N ILE A 273 -11.36 5.07 24.80
CA ILE A 273 -9.96 4.63 24.82
C ILE A 273 -9.10 5.85 24.53
N ARG A 274 -8.01 6.04 25.28
CA ARG A 274 -7.07 7.13 25.04
C ARG A 274 -6.53 7.08 23.61
N HIS A 275 -6.73 8.16 22.85
CA HIS A 275 -6.24 8.35 21.49
C HIS A 275 -4.93 9.14 21.49
N VAL A 276 -3.96 8.66 20.71
CA VAL A 276 -2.75 9.41 20.36
C VAL A 276 -2.77 9.65 18.85
N GLN A 277 -2.86 10.92 18.46
CA GLN A 277 -2.83 11.29 17.05
C GLN A 277 -1.43 11.08 16.48
N VAL A 278 -1.36 10.35 15.35
CA VAL A 278 -0.11 10.10 14.63
C VAL A 278 -0.34 10.25 13.13
N ASN A 279 0.51 11.02 12.45
CA ASN A 279 0.52 11.16 10.99
C ASN A 279 1.94 10.99 10.44
N PHE A 280 2.15 10.04 9.51
CA PHE A 280 3.46 9.81 8.90
C PHE A 280 3.92 10.95 7.98
N GLN A 281 3.01 11.81 7.54
CA GLN A 281 3.36 12.98 6.73
C GLN A 281 4.15 14.03 7.54
N GLU A 282 4.05 14.00 8.87
CA GLU A 282 4.86 14.86 9.76
C GLU A 282 6.28 14.33 9.92
N SER A 283 6.42 13.01 10.05
CA SER A 283 7.70 12.30 10.08
C SER A 283 7.51 10.82 9.72
N LEU A 284 8.45 10.24 8.96
CA LEU A 284 8.45 8.81 8.65
C LEU A 284 8.56 7.94 9.91
N SER A 285 9.13 8.46 11.01
CA SER A 285 9.29 7.80 12.31
C SER A 285 8.16 8.10 13.31
N ALA A 286 7.14 8.90 12.93
CA ALA A 286 6.15 9.43 13.87
C ALA A 286 5.48 8.36 14.74
N MET A 287 5.17 7.19 14.17
CA MET A 287 4.58 6.07 14.91
C MET A 287 5.56 5.44 15.92
N GLN A 288 6.81 5.20 15.51
CA GLN A 288 7.85 4.68 16.42
C GLN A 288 8.05 5.62 17.60
N ASP A 289 8.16 6.92 17.33
CA ASP A 289 8.43 7.92 18.35
C ASP A 289 7.24 8.07 19.32
N ALA A 290 6.02 8.00 18.80
CA ALA A 290 4.81 8.01 19.64
C ALA A 290 4.74 6.78 20.56
N LEU A 291 5.02 5.59 20.05
CA LEU A 291 5.03 4.35 20.84
C LEU A 291 6.09 4.39 21.96
N ARG A 292 7.29 4.90 21.65
CA ARG A 292 8.37 5.08 22.63
C ARG A 292 8.01 6.12 23.70
N ARG A 293 7.50 7.27 23.28
CA ARG A 293 7.08 8.36 24.19
C ARG A 293 5.97 7.90 25.13
N GLU A 294 5.07 7.06 24.65
CA GLU A 294 3.99 6.50 25.47
C GLU A 294 4.43 5.29 26.30
N HIS A 295 5.64 4.75 26.13
CA HIS A 295 6.12 3.55 26.80
C HIS A 295 5.17 2.36 26.62
N VAL A 296 4.77 2.08 25.37
CA VAL A 296 3.89 0.95 25.04
C VAL A 296 4.64 -0.38 25.15
N ASP A 297 4.10 -1.32 25.92
CA ASP A 297 4.69 -2.64 26.10
C ASP A 297 4.26 -3.62 25.01
N TYR A 298 2.95 -3.67 24.74
CA TYR A 298 2.36 -4.61 23.78
C TYR A 298 1.59 -3.87 22.71
N VAL A 299 1.72 -4.29 21.46
CA VAL A 299 0.85 -3.80 20.37
C VAL A 299 0.01 -4.94 19.84
N ILE A 300 -1.30 -4.72 19.76
CA ILE A 300 -2.26 -5.67 19.16
C ILE A 300 -2.47 -5.28 17.69
N LEU A 301 -2.02 -6.12 16.78
CA LEU A 301 -2.32 -6.03 15.35
C LEU A 301 -3.18 -7.23 14.96
N TRP A 302 -4.50 -7.03 14.85
CA TRP A 302 -5.44 -8.15 14.69
C TRP A 302 -6.17 -8.11 13.35
N SER A 303 -5.45 -7.80 12.27
CA SER A 303 -5.96 -7.84 10.90
C SER A 303 -6.66 -9.18 10.63
N VAL A 304 -7.92 -9.14 10.21
CA VAL A 304 -8.73 -10.34 9.89
C VAL A 304 -8.59 -10.78 8.43
N TRP A 305 -7.62 -10.18 7.75
CA TRP A 305 -7.30 -10.38 6.34
C TRP A 305 -5.79 -10.57 6.20
N PRO A 306 -5.31 -11.22 5.13
CA PRO A 306 -3.89 -11.45 4.92
C PRO A 306 -3.18 -10.14 4.56
N GLU A 307 -2.61 -9.48 5.56
CA GLU A 307 -1.98 -8.18 5.36
C GLU A 307 -0.76 -8.30 4.44
N THR A 308 -0.63 -7.37 3.48
CA THR A 308 0.39 -7.45 2.44
C THR A 308 1.79 -7.11 2.94
N TYR A 309 1.93 -6.19 3.90
CA TYR A 309 3.22 -5.79 4.48
C TYR A 309 3.16 -5.43 5.97
N SER A 310 2.21 -4.58 6.35
CA SER A 310 2.05 -4.04 7.72
C SER A 310 3.22 -3.15 8.19
N TYR A 311 3.28 -1.89 7.73
CA TYR A 311 4.23 -0.89 8.28
C TYR A 311 4.12 -0.77 9.81
N THR A 312 2.90 -0.87 10.33
CA THR A 312 2.60 -0.79 11.75
C THR A 312 3.25 -1.90 12.55
N TYR A 313 3.48 -3.09 11.96
CA TYR A 313 4.26 -4.15 12.59
C TYR A 313 5.71 -3.72 12.78
N TYR A 314 6.39 -3.29 11.71
CA TYR A 314 7.79 -2.89 11.78
C TYR A 314 7.99 -1.65 12.65
N GLU A 315 7.08 -0.69 12.60
CA GLU A 315 7.11 0.50 13.46
C GLU A 315 6.97 0.10 14.93
N SER A 316 6.03 -0.79 15.26
CA SER A 316 5.85 -1.28 16.63
C SER A 316 7.03 -2.12 17.10
N TYR A 317 7.49 -3.02 16.23
CA TYR A 317 8.66 -3.83 16.48
C TYR A 317 9.86 -2.95 16.73
N CYS A 318 10.18 -1.97 15.89
CA CYS A 318 11.31 -1.05 16.09
C CYS A 318 11.13 -0.07 17.26
N ALA A 319 9.92 0.11 17.80
CA ALA A 319 9.68 1.01 18.93
C ALA A 319 10.09 0.43 20.29
N GLY A 320 10.18 -0.89 20.46
CA GLY A 320 10.33 -1.51 21.79
C GLY A 320 9.25 -2.56 22.09
N CYS A 321 8.19 -2.61 21.28
CA CYS A 321 6.96 -3.28 21.66
C CYS A 321 6.96 -4.77 21.32
N CYS A 322 6.36 -5.57 22.20
CA CYS A 322 5.97 -6.95 21.89
C CYS A 322 4.69 -6.95 21.06
N VAL A 323 4.78 -7.37 19.79
CA VAL A 323 3.63 -7.37 18.88
C VAL A 323 2.85 -8.69 18.97
N ILE A 324 1.54 -8.60 19.19
CA ILE A 324 0.60 -9.73 19.23
C ILE A 324 -0.30 -9.65 18.00
N THR A 325 -0.31 -10.71 17.19
CA THR A 325 -1.13 -10.83 15.98
C THR A 325 -1.66 -12.24 15.77
N ASN A 326 -2.63 -12.41 14.87
CA ASN A 326 -3.18 -13.71 14.50
C ASN A 326 -2.48 -14.31 13.27
N LEU A 327 -2.74 -15.60 13.00
CA LEU A 327 -2.14 -16.32 11.86
C LEU A 327 -2.67 -15.84 10.50
N VAL A 328 -3.94 -15.40 10.45
CA VAL A 328 -4.60 -14.94 9.22
C VAL A 328 -3.92 -13.70 8.66
N ALA A 329 -3.50 -12.78 9.54
CA ALA A 329 -2.83 -11.55 9.16
C ALA A 329 -1.55 -11.77 8.33
N GLY A 330 -0.90 -12.94 8.44
CA GLY A 330 0.31 -13.27 7.68
C GLY A 330 1.57 -12.50 8.11
N ILE A 331 1.46 -11.63 9.12
CA ILE A 331 2.52 -10.75 9.63
C ILE A 331 3.70 -11.55 10.24
N TRP A 332 3.47 -12.79 10.67
CA TRP A 332 4.50 -13.66 11.27
C TRP A 332 5.51 -14.26 10.27
N GLN A 333 5.25 -14.18 8.96
CA GLN A 333 6.06 -14.88 7.95
C GLN A 333 7.34 -14.15 7.53
N ILE A 334 7.67 -13.03 8.17
CA ILE A 334 8.95 -12.36 7.95
C ILE A 334 10.00 -13.12 8.75
N LYS A 335 10.56 -14.18 8.13
CA LYS A 335 11.76 -14.85 8.62
C LYS A 335 12.91 -13.85 8.51
N PHE A 336 13.30 -13.24 9.62
CA PHE A 336 14.61 -12.60 9.66
C PHE A 336 15.66 -13.70 9.70
N VAL A 337 16.43 -13.76 8.60
CA VAL A 337 17.73 -14.43 8.58
C VAL A 337 18.56 -13.77 9.68
N LYS A 338 19.06 -14.60 10.60
CA LYS A 338 19.98 -14.18 11.66
C LYS A 338 21.22 -13.51 11.09
#